data_AF-A0A7W3FZD0-F1
#
_entry.id   AF-A0A7W3FZD0-F1
#
_cell.length_a   1.000
_cell.length_b   1.000
_cell.length_c   1.000
_cell.angle_alpha   90.00
_cell.angle_beta   90.00
_cell.angle_gamma   90.00
#
_symmetry.space_group_name_H-M   'P 1'
#
loop_
_entity.id
_entity.type
_entity.pdbx_description
1 polymer ?
#
loop_
_entity_poly.entity_id
_entity_poly.type
_entity_poly.pdbx_seq_one_letter_code
_entity_poly.pdbx_strand_id
1 'polypeptide(L)'
;MIRKSATGVIIALAVIWSGGTWYTGMQIQPGVEKFIKDFNDGKKKGEHAYEMTASYENFEKGFFNSHFQMLITFDNGAPDLNIKPGQKVAFDVDVEHGPFPITMLMHGNVIPALAAAKVKLVNNELTQSLFIAAKDKSPVEASLRFAFGGSFSTILDVAPAEYGQVSFGEGQFTFSGDNSSLSNLNIEGKVEDITLNLSPMNKVIAKTFTVNSLTRLEGNKFPIGENESKFNQVSIINRGEEVAKIDVFIARTTLERVKDKDFINANLTYGIEKLTKGNQALGSGQWSLIAESIDPTAVRQFIIQYNIAMKKQYAAHPELANDQNAQEEVNAALFKESLPLLQKSEPVIKLPISWKNTVGELNANLDISIADPAKSSSATNKDIKSLNFDVTLPLNVVTEISKQINLSEGMDAEKAQRRADKQISGMMALGKMFQLITIDNNIASLQLRYMPGKVVFNGQEMSEEEFMSRAGRFIH
;
A
#
# COMPACT_ATOMS: atom_id res chain seq x y z
N MET A 1 13.00 -14.72 3.00
CA MET A 1 13.31 -13.92 4.20
C MET A 1 13.95 -12.61 3.72
N ILE A 2 13.13 -11.57 3.46
CA ILE A 2 13.64 -10.23 3.17
C ILE A 2 14.20 -9.73 4.49
N ARG A 3 15.53 -9.71 4.64
CA ARG A 3 16.17 -9.08 5.81
C ARG A 3 15.72 -7.62 5.79
N LYS A 4 14.85 -7.24 6.74
CA LYS A 4 14.40 -5.85 6.93
C LYS A 4 15.63 -5.04 7.30
N SER A 5 16.27 -4.44 6.31
CA SER A 5 17.47 -3.66 6.56
C SER A 5 17.11 -2.25 7.01
N ALA A 6 17.85 -1.73 8.00
CA ALA A 6 17.82 -0.35 8.49
C ALA A 6 17.55 0.72 7.42
N THR A 7 18.06 0.50 6.20
CA THR A 7 17.89 1.26 4.96
C THR A 7 16.49 1.83 4.70
N GLY A 8 15.42 1.02 4.77
CA GLY A 8 14.06 1.50 4.47
C GLY A 8 13.49 2.44 5.53
N VAL A 9 13.89 2.22 6.78
CA VAL A 9 13.49 3.06 7.93
C VAL A 9 14.22 4.40 7.90
N ILE A 10 15.48 4.43 7.46
CA ILE A 10 16.28 5.66 7.34
C ILE A 10 15.71 6.62 6.29
N ILE A 11 15.26 6.10 5.14
CA ILE A 11 14.61 6.92 4.09
C ILE A 11 13.25 7.44 4.57
N ALA A 12 12.45 6.61 5.26
CA ALA A 12 11.18 7.05 5.84
C ALA A 12 11.37 8.13 6.93
N LEU A 13 12.44 8.04 7.73
CA LEU A 13 12.80 9.06 8.72
C LEU A 13 13.14 10.41 8.06
N ALA A 14 13.78 10.43 6.88
CA ALA A 14 14.06 11.66 6.13
C ALA A 14 12.78 12.36 5.61
N VAL A 15 11.75 11.58 5.24
CA VAL A 15 10.44 12.08 4.79
C VAL A 15 9.60 12.62 5.96
N ILE A 16 9.59 11.92 7.11
CA ILE A 16 8.90 12.37 8.32
C ILE A 16 9.53 13.66 8.87
N TRP A 17 10.85 13.78 8.75
CA TRP A 17 11.64 14.90 9.26
C TRP A 17 11.49 16.22 8.47
N SER A 18 11.10 16.14 7.19
CA SER A 18 11.01 17.30 6.29
C SER A 18 9.60 17.92 6.18
N GLY A 19 8.61 17.40 6.91
CA GLY A 19 7.28 17.99 7.00
C GLY A 19 7.21 19.12 8.03
N GLY A 20 7.35 20.37 7.60
CA GLY A 20 6.65 21.53 8.19
C GLY A 20 6.98 22.03 9.60
N THR A 21 7.51 21.19 10.50
CA THR A 21 7.20 21.31 11.95
C THR A 21 8.25 22.05 12.77
N TRP A 22 9.48 22.19 12.28
CA TRP A 22 10.58 22.83 13.02
C TRP A 22 10.72 24.33 12.74
N TYR A 23 10.04 24.90 11.75
CA TYR A 23 10.14 26.32 11.44
C TYR A 23 8.91 27.09 11.92
N THR A 24 8.98 27.71 13.11
CA THR A 24 7.97 28.65 13.61
C THR A 24 8.49 30.09 13.54
N GLY A 25 8.24 30.74 12.40
CA GLY A 25 7.93 32.17 12.32
C GLY A 25 9.02 33.22 12.55
N MET A 26 9.99 33.09 13.48
CA MET A 26 10.95 34.19 13.75
C MET A 26 12.35 33.79 14.24
N GLN A 27 12.60 32.54 14.63
CA GLN A 27 13.94 32.08 15.02
C GLN A 27 14.11 30.58 14.69
N ILE A 28 15.08 30.23 13.84
CA ILE A 28 15.36 28.83 13.46
C ILE A 28 15.70 27.99 14.67
N GLN A 29 16.62 28.47 15.51
CA GLN A 29 17.16 27.67 16.60
C GLN A 29 16.09 27.27 17.64
N PRO A 30 15.24 28.17 18.18
CA PRO A 30 14.11 27.78 19.02
C PRO A 30 13.09 26.87 18.32
N GLY A 31 12.91 27.02 17.01
CA GLY A 31 12.04 26.16 16.22
C GLY A 31 12.58 24.72 16.15
N VAL A 32 13.87 24.57 15.86
CA VAL A 32 14.60 23.28 15.89
C VAL A 32 14.57 22.66 17.29
N GLU A 33 14.81 23.47 18.33
CA GLU A 33 14.76 23.02 19.73
C GLU A 33 13.34 22.57 20.15
N LYS A 34 12.31 23.32 19.73
CA LYS A 34 10.91 22.93 19.94
C LYS A 34 10.60 21.61 19.24
N PHE A 35 11.01 21.45 17.98
CA PHE A 35 10.81 20.19 17.25
C PHE A 35 11.49 19.02 17.96
N ILE A 36 12.75 19.18 18.38
CA ILE A 36 13.48 18.14 19.11
C ILE A 36 12.77 17.79 20.41
N LYS A 37 12.27 18.79 21.13
CA LYS A 37 11.49 18.57 22.34
C LYS A 37 10.21 17.77 22.03
N ASP A 38 9.44 18.19 21.03
CA ASP A 38 8.19 17.53 20.65
C ASP A 38 8.44 16.07 20.21
N PHE A 39 9.49 15.81 19.41
CA PHE A 39 9.93 14.46 19.02
C PHE A 39 10.30 13.62 20.24
N ASN A 40 11.13 14.15 21.14
CA ASN A 40 11.56 13.43 22.34
C ASN A 40 10.42 13.21 23.35
N ASP A 41 9.42 14.10 23.39
CA ASP A 41 8.21 13.90 24.20
C ASP A 41 7.28 12.84 23.59
N GLY A 42 7.24 12.69 22.26
CA GLY A 42 6.56 11.59 21.55
C GLY A 42 7.09 10.21 21.96
N LYS A 43 8.41 10.09 22.20
CA LYS A 43 9.01 8.87 22.77
C LYS A 43 8.33 8.46 24.09
N LYS A 44 8.10 9.41 25.01
CA LYS A 44 7.47 9.13 26.33
C LYS A 44 6.03 8.63 26.20
N LYS A 45 5.35 8.95 25.09
CA LYS A 45 3.98 8.53 24.80
C LYS A 45 3.89 7.19 24.06
N GLY A 46 5.02 6.58 23.73
CA GLY A 46 5.07 5.32 22.97
C GLY A 46 4.65 5.48 21.50
N GLU A 47 4.76 6.69 20.95
CA GLU A 47 4.35 7.01 19.57
C GLU A 47 5.40 6.60 18.53
N HIS A 48 6.63 6.29 18.95
CA HIS A 48 7.71 5.84 18.08
C HIS A 48 7.75 4.32 17.96
N ALA A 49 8.04 3.82 16.76
CA ALA A 49 8.24 2.38 16.52
C ALA A 49 9.47 1.82 17.27
N TYR A 50 10.51 2.66 17.44
CA TYR A 50 11.73 2.36 18.20
C TYR A 50 12.01 3.51 19.18
N GLU A 51 12.72 3.22 20.28
CA GLU A 51 13.19 4.27 21.18
C GLU A 51 14.28 5.11 20.50
N MET A 52 13.87 6.28 20.01
CA MET A 52 14.72 7.23 19.32
C MET A 52 14.69 8.59 19.99
N THR A 53 15.83 9.27 19.99
CA THR A 53 16.00 10.64 20.47
C THR A 53 16.59 11.50 19.37
N ALA A 54 16.03 12.70 19.17
CA ALA A 54 16.57 13.70 18.26
C ALA A 54 17.48 14.69 19.01
N SER A 55 18.53 15.16 18.35
CA SER A 55 19.42 16.23 18.82
C SER A 55 20.00 17.00 17.63
N TYR A 56 20.71 18.10 17.88
CA TYR A 56 21.53 18.78 16.88
C TYR A 56 22.92 19.09 17.43
N GLU A 57 23.89 19.26 16.54
CA GLU A 57 25.24 19.72 16.85
C GLU A 57 25.77 20.71 15.80
N ASN A 58 26.89 21.36 16.10
CA ASN A 58 27.58 22.30 15.20
C ASN A 58 26.67 23.40 14.62
N PHE A 59 25.84 24.02 15.46
CA PHE A 59 24.92 25.07 15.01
C PHE A 59 25.63 26.39 14.77
N GLU A 60 25.85 26.71 13.50
CA GLU A 60 26.42 27.96 13.03
C GLU A 60 25.30 28.91 12.60
N LYS A 61 25.17 30.02 13.33
CA LYS A 61 24.14 31.04 13.07
C LYS A 61 24.72 32.20 12.26
N GLY A 62 24.31 32.33 11.01
CA GLY A 62 24.51 33.51 10.18
C GLY A 62 23.30 34.46 10.19
N PHE A 63 23.45 35.62 9.55
CA PHE A 63 22.37 36.61 9.40
C PHE A 63 21.34 36.18 8.35
N PHE A 64 21.80 35.63 7.21
CA PHE A 64 20.95 35.14 6.11
C PHE A 64 20.97 33.62 5.94
N ASN A 65 21.84 32.93 6.67
CA ASN A 65 21.95 31.48 6.63
C ASN A 65 22.15 30.89 8.02
N SER A 66 21.94 29.59 8.14
CA SER A 66 22.36 28.80 9.31
C SER A 66 22.73 27.40 8.83
N HIS A 67 23.72 26.80 9.48
CA HIS A 67 24.16 25.43 9.21
C HIS A 67 24.16 24.65 10.52
N PHE A 68 23.69 23.41 10.49
CA PHE A 68 23.80 22.50 11.63
C PHE A 68 23.67 21.04 11.19
N GLN A 69 24.10 20.13 12.05
CA GLN A 69 23.83 18.70 11.87
C GLN A 69 22.72 18.25 12.80
N MET A 70 21.69 17.63 12.22
CA MET A 70 20.60 16.99 12.95
C MET A 70 20.91 15.50 13.13
N LEU A 71 20.75 14.98 14.35
CA LEU A 71 21.03 13.58 14.67
C LEU A 71 19.78 12.89 15.22
N ILE A 72 19.52 11.69 14.71
CA ILE A 72 18.55 10.74 15.29
C ILE A 72 19.33 9.58 15.88
N THR A 73 19.27 9.42 17.20
CA THR A 73 19.95 8.36 17.95
C THR A 73 18.98 7.23 18.25
N PHE A 74 19.39 5.98 18.00
CA PHE A 74 18.65 4.78 18.39
C PHE A 74 19.10 4.35 19.80
N ASP A 75 18.37 4.76 20.84
CA ASP A 75 18.83 4.67 22.22
C ASP A 75 19.12 3.23 22.65
N ASN A 76 18.16 2.32 22.38
CA ASN A 76 18.29 0.88 22.65
C ASN A 76 18.59 0.06 21.39
N GLY A 77 18.94 0.73 20.29
CA GLY A 77 19.13 0.10 18.98
C GLY A 77 17.80 -0.33 18.35
N ALA A 78 17.91 -1.03 17.22
CA ALA A 78 16.82 -1.70 16.53
C ALA A 78 17.34 -3.05 16.02
N PRO A 79 17.25 -4.12 16.84
CA PRO A 79 17.87 -5.42 16.53
C PRO A 79 17.37 -6.04 15.23
N ASP A 80 16.08 -5.87 14.92
CA ASP A 80 15.44 -6.29 13.69
C ASP A 80 15.95 -5.57 12.44
N LEU A 81 16.55 -4.39 12.63
CA LEU A 81 17.19 -3.59 11.59
C LEU A 81 18.73 -3.71 11.62
N ASN A 82 19.28 -4.50 12.54
CA ASN A 82 20.71 -4.60 12.83
C ASN A 82 21.35 -3.26 13.23
N ILE A 83 20.61 -2.42 13.95
CA ILE A 83 21.10 -1.16 14.51
C ILE A 83 21.47 -1.38 15.98
N LYS A 84 22.71 -1.10 16.34
CA LYS A 84 23.20 -1.23 17.71
C LYS A 84 22.74 -0.04 18.57
N PRO A 85 22.58 -0.22 19.90
CA PRO A 85 22.33 0.87 20.82
C PRO A 85 23.31 2.03 20.65
N GLY A 86 22.79 3.25 20.63
CA GLY A 86 23.55 4.50 20.50
C GLY A 86 24.00 4.85 19.07
N GLN A 87 23.76 4.00 18.06
CA GLN A 87 24.04 4.37 16.67
C GLN A 87 23.13 5.52 16.21
N LYS A 88 23.66 6.34 15.31
CA LYS A 88 23.03 7.60 14.89
C LYS A 88 22.88 7.69 13.39
N VAL A 89 21.79 8.28 12.94
CA VAL A 89 21.66 8.84 11.58
C VAL A 89 21.89 10.33 11.70
N ALA A 90 22.74 10.88 10.84
CA ALA A 90 23.02 12.32 10.81
C ALA A 90 22.58 12.92 9.48
N PHE A 91 22.13 14.18 9.53
CA PHE A 91 21.71 14.97 8.38
C PHE A 91 22.36 16.35 8.46
N ASP A 92 23.05 16.74 7.39
CA ASP A 92 23.52 18.12 7.22
C ASP A 92 22.34 18.99 6.80
N VAL A 93 22.16 20.12 7.49
CA VAL A 93 21.05 21.05 7.27
C VAL A 93 21.59 22.45 7.02
N ASP A 94 21.43 22.90 5.78
CA ASP A 94 21.69 24.29 5.39
C ASP A 94 20.35 25.02 5.31
N VAL A 95 20.19 26.15 6.00
CA VAL A 95 18.96 26.95 5.95
C VAL A 95 19.27 28.37 5.50
N GLU A 96 18.53 28.87 4.54
CA GLU A 96 18.53 30.27 4.10
C GLU A 96 17.28 30.97 4.62
N HIS A 97 17.47 32.15 5.22
CA HIS A 97 16.40 32.95 5.79
C HIS A 97 15.75 33.84 4.72
N GLY A 98 14.44 34.04 4.85
CA GLY A 98 13.66 34.94 4.03
C GLY A 98 13.96 36.43 4.25
N PRO A 99 13.31 37.32 3.48
CA PRO A 99 12.24 37.01 2.52
C PRO A 99 12.72 36.48 1.17
N PHE A 100 14.02 36.52 0.88
CA PHE A 100 14.60 36.12 -0.41
C PHE A 100 15.81 35.18 -0.24
N PRO A 101 15.59 33.87 -0.12
CA PRO A 101 16.67 32.88 -0.14
C PRO A 101 17.54 33.04 -1.40
N ILE A 102 18.85 33.16 -1.22
CA ILE A 102 19.80 33.46 -2.30
C ILE A 102 19.80 32.33 -3.34
N THR A 103 19.75 31.07 -2.89
CA THR A 103 19.66 29.90 -3.78
C THR A 103 18.43 29.96 -4.67
N MET A 104 17.29 30.41 -4.16
CA MET A 104 16.07 30.55 -4.96
C MET A 104 16.21 31.67 -6.01
N LEU A 105 16.78 32.82 -5.62
CA LEU A 105 17.05 33.93 -6.55
C LEU A 105 18.00 33.53 -7.68
N MET A 106 19.06 32.78 -7.38
CA MET A 106 20.03 32.30 -8.38
C MET A 106 19.39 31.36 -9.42
N HIS A 107 18.32 30.65 -9.05
CA HIS A 107 17.55 29.79 -9.95
C HIS A 107 16.35 30.53 -10.59
N GLY A 108 16.30 31.86 -10.52
CA GLY A 108 15.24 32.68 -11.12
C GLY A 108 13.91 32.66 -10.36
N ASN A 109 13.86 32.07 -9.17
CA ASN A 109 12.66 32.03 -8.35
C ASN A 109 12.60 33.25 -7.41
N VAL A 110 11.79 34.23 -7.79
CA VAL A 110 11.58 35.50 -7.05
C VAL A 110 10.43 35.45 -6.05
N ILE A 111 9.81 34.29 -5.84
CA ILE A 111 8.68 34.16 -4.92
C ILE A 111 9.20 34.29 -3.48
N PRO A 112 8.70 35.25 -2.68
CA PRO A 112 9.11 35.37 -1.29
C PRO A 112 8.89 34.07 -0.52
N ALA A 113 9.86 33.73 0.31
CA ALA A 113 9.81 32.57 1.19
C ALA A 113 10.31 33.01 2.57
N LEU A 114 9.71 32.42 3.60
CA LEU A 114 10.11 32.64 4.98
C LEU A 114 11.47 31.96 5.26
N ALA A 115 11.67 30.77 4.70
CA ALA A 115 12.95 30.08 4.67
C ALA A 115 12.99 29.05 3.54
N ALA A 116 14.21 28.70 3.13
CA ALA A 116 14.50 27.53 2.31
C ALA A 116 15.56 26.69 3.03
N ALA A 117 15.44 25.36 2.99
CA ALA A 117 16.42 24.48 3.60
C ALA A 117 16.86 23.39 2.64
N LYS A 118 18.13 23.02 2.73
CA LYS A 118 18.72 21.92 1.99
C LYS A 118 19.25 20.90 2.98
N VAL A 119 18.94 19.65 2.72
CA VAL A 119 19.21 18.57 3.66
C VAL A 119 19.83 17.41 2.93
N LYS A 120 20.96 16.96 3.45
CA LYS A 120 21.67 15.80 2.93
C LYS A 120 21.84 14.77 4.02
N LEU A 121 21.65 13.51 3.66
CA LEU A 121 22.09 12.41 4.52
C LEU A 121 23.62 12.49 4.68
N VAL A 122 24.12 12.26 5.89
CA VAL A 122 25.56 12.18 6.17
C VAL A 122 26.01 10.73 6.03
N ASN A 123 27.17 10.52 5.40
CA ASN A 123 27.81 9.21 5.31
C ASN A 123 28.51 8.87 6.63
N ASN A 124 27.95 7.94 7.40
CA ASN A 124 28.50 7.45 8.65
C ASN A 124 28.39 5.92 8.74
N GLU A 125 28.84 5.32 9.84
CA GLU A 125 28.84 3.86 10.03
C GLU A 125 27.49 3.20 9.70
N LEU A 126 26.38 3.86 10.03
CA LEU A 126 25.03 3.32 9.83
C LEU A 126 24.50 3.53 8.40
N THR A 127 24.90 4.61 7.73
CA THR A 127 24.39 4.98 6.39
C THR A 127 25.33 4.61 5.24
N GLN A 128 26.57 4.17 5.53
CA GLN A 128 27.61 3.90 4.53
C GLN A 128 27.15 2.95 3.41
N SER A 129 26.38 1.92 3.75
CA SER A 129 25.84 0.98 2.76
C SER A 129 24.92 1.64 1.73
N LEU A 130 24.23 2.73 2.10
CA LEU A 130 23.40 3.52 1.19
C LEU A 130 24.24 4.32 0.20
N PHE A 131 25.35 4.89 0.68
CA PHE A 131 26.29 5.61 -0.17
C PHE A 131 26.95 4.66 -1.16
N ILE A 132 27.39 3.48 -0.72
CA ILE A 132 27.93 2.45 -1.60
C ILE A 132 26.90 2.05 -2.67
N ALA A 133 25.64 1.82 -2.27
CA ALA A 133 24.55 1.50 -3.18
C ALA A 133 24.31 2.62 -4.21
N ALA A 134 24.48 3.89 -3.81
CA ALA A 134 24.34 5.08 -4.64
C ALA A 134 25.65 5.53 -5.32
N LYS A 135 26.67 4.65 -5.42
CA LYS A 135 27.98 4.94 -6.03
C LYS A 135 28.67 6.17 -5.42
N ASP A 136 28.69 6.22 -4.10
CA ASP A 136 29.26 7.26 -3.24
C ASP A 136 28.63 8.66 -3.40
N LYS A 137 27.48 8.77 -4.08
CA LYS A 137 26.65 9.97 -4.07
C LYS A 137 25.74 9.99 -2.85
N SER A 138 25.27 11.18 -2.47
CA SER A 138 24.21 11.27 -1.46
C SER A 138 22.97 10.54 -1.98
N PRO A 139 22.48 9.51 -1.26
CA PRO A 139 21.38 8.67 -1.75
C PRO A 139 20.06 9.43 -1.79
N VAL A 140 19.92 10.43 -0.91
CA VAL A 140 18.70 11.24 -0.76
C VAL A 140 19.09 12.67 -0.38
N GLU A 141 18.51 13.63 -1.08
CA GLU A 141 18.64 15.06 -0.81
C GLU A 141 17.24 15.69 -0.73
N ALA A 142 16.97 16.50 0.29
CA ALA A 142 15.71 17.20 0.44
C ALA A 142 15.89 18.71 0.33
N SER A 143 15.08 19.35 -0.50
CA SER A 143 14.97 20.79 -0.66
C SER A 143 13.61 21.26 -0.15
N LEU A 144 13.60 22.02 0.94
CA LEU A 144 12.41 22.50 1.62
C LEU A 144 12.22 23.99 1.37
N ARG A 145 10.96 24.40 1.28
CA ARG A 145 10.54 25.80 1.19
C ARG A 145 9.36 26.04 2.13
N PHE A 146 9.44 27.10 2.91
CA PHE A 146 8.37 27.55 3.80
C PHE A 146 7.89 28.93 3.36
N ALA A 147 6.59 29.09 3.10
CA ALA A 147 6.00 30.37 2.77
C ALA A 147 5.56 31.13 4.03
N PHE A 148 5.42 32.46 3.91
CA PHE A 148 4.90 33.30 5.01
C PHE A 148 3.47 32.92 5.44
N GLY A 149 2.68 32.31 4.56
CA GLY A 149 1.32 31.84 4.84
C GLY A 149 1.24 30.49 5.56
N GLY A 150 2.37 29.88 5.95
CA GLY A 150 2.41 28.58 6.63
C GLY A 150 2.37 27.36 5.71
N SER A 151 2.18 27.56 4.39
CA SER A 151 2.34 26.50 3.41
C SER A 151 3.79 26.10 3.25
N PHE A 152 4.01 24.83 2.91
CA PHE A 152 5.34 24.28 2.71
C PHE A 152 5.38 23.42 1.44
N SER A 153 6.60 23.25 0.92
CA SER A 153 6.91 22.31 -0.14
C SER A 153 8.28 21.70 0.12
N THR A 154 8.37 20.38 -0.01
CA THR A 154 9.61 19.62 0.10
C THR A 154 9.77 18.82 -1.18
N ILE A 155 10.89 19.00 -1.87
CA ILE A 155 11.31 18.16 -2.99
C ILE A 155 12.39 17.22 -2.45
N LEU A 156 12.18 15.92 -2.63
CA LEU A 156 13.10 14.86 -2.25
C LEU A 156 13.68 14.23 -3.51
N ASP A 157 14.94 14.50 -3.78
CA ASP A 157 15.70 13.89 -4.86
C ASP A 157 16.32 12.58 -4.37
N VAL A 158 16.14 11.52 -5.14
CA VAL A 158 16.63 10.18 -4.85
C VAL A 158 17.62 9.79 -5.94
N ALA A 159 18.85 9.52 -5.53
CA ALA A 159 19.90 9.10 -6.45
C ALA A 159 19.69 7.64 -6.90
N PRO A 160 20.14 7.26 -8.11
CA PRO A 160 20.10 5.87 -8.55
C PRO A 160 20.87 4.99 -7.58
N ALA A 161 20.28 3.86 -7.20
CA ALA A 161 20.91 2.96 -6.24
C ALA A 161 20.63 1.50 -6.54
N GLU A 162 21.58 0.64 -6.16
CA GLU A 162 21.45 -0.81 -6.16
C GLU A 162 21.53 -1.34 -4.74
N TYR A 163 20.40 -1.83 -4.24
CA TYR A 163 20.22 -2.26 -2.87
C TYR A 163 19.68 -3.69 -2.78
N GLY A 164 20.58 -4.63 -2.47
CA GLY A 164 20.23 -6.05 -2.34
C GLY A 164 19.65 -6.61 -3.63
N GLN A 165 18.35 -6.90 -3.64
CA GLN A 165 17.65 -7.42 -4.81
C GLN A 165 16.99 -6.32 -5.67
N VAL A 166 16.97 -5.07 -5.19
CA VAL A 166 16.28 -3.98 -5.86
C VAL A 166 17.29 -2.99 -6.42
N SER A 167 17.11 -2.55 -7.65
CA SER A 167 17.77 -1.35 -8.17
C SER A 167 16.76 -0.40 -8.77
N PHE A 168 17.10 0.88 -8.82
CA PHE A 168 16.27 1.92 -9.42
C PHE A 168 17.15 3.06 -9.94
N GLY A 169 16.62 3.78 -10.93
CA GLY A 169 17.18 4.99 -11.50
C GLY A 169 16.93 6.23 -10.64
N GLU A 170 16.96 7.40 -11.25
CA GLU A 170 16.69 8.65 -10.53
C GLU A 170 15.22 8.72 -10.09
N GLY A 171 14.99 9.37 -8.96
CA GLY A 171 13.65 9.63 -8.46
C GLY A 171 13.51 11.02 -7.87
N GLN A 172 12.28 11.53 -7.88
CA GLN A 172 11.92 12.77 -7.24
C GLN A 172 10.53 12.65 -6.61
N PHE A 173 10.38 13.13 -5.38
CA PHE A 173 9.10 13.19 -4.68
C PHE A 173 8.86 14.59 -4.15
N THR A 174 7.70 15.17 -4.45
CA THR A 174 7.25 16.45 -3.92
C THR A 174 6.19 16.21 -2.85
N PHE A 175 6.40 16.78 -1.67
CA PHE A 175 5.47 16.83 -0.56
C PHE A 175 5.04 18.28 -0.36
N SER A 176 3.75 18.56 -0.28
CA SER A 176 3.26 19.94 -0.09
C SER A 176 2.00 20.00 0.74
N GLY A 177 1.82 21.10 1.46
CA GLY A 177 0.65 21.31 2.30
C GLY A 177 0.40 22.79 2.56
N ASP A 178 -0.86 23.13 2.80
CA ASP A 178 -1.28 24.51 3.08
C ASP A 178 -0.96 24.95 4.52
N ASN A 179 -0.64 23.98 5.38
CA ASN A 179 -0.17 24.18 6.74
C ASN A 179 0.83 23.08 7.10
N SER A 180 1.48 23.19 8.26
CA SER A 180 2.46 22.21 8.74
C SER A 180 1.87 20.87 9.20
N SER A 181 0.56 20.64 9.06
CA SER A 181 -0.09 19.39 9.46
C SER A 181 0.10 18.31 8.40
N LEU A 182 0.64 17.16 8.81
CA LEU A 182 0.72 15.96 7.97
C LEU A 182 -0.67 15.38 7.62
N SER A 183 -1.74 15.85 8.27
CA SER A 183 -3.11 15.46 7.96
C SER A 183 -3.66 16.14 6.70
N ASN A 184 -2.97 17.16 6.17
CA ASN A 184 -3.30 17.83 4.91
C ASN A 184 -2.07 17.85 4.00
N LEU A 185 -1.91 16.82 3.18
CA LEU A 185 -0.70 16.59 2.42
C LEU A 185 -1.04 16.26 0.96
N ASN A 186 -0.31 16.86 0.02
CA ASN A 186 -0.23 16.43 -1.37
C ASN A 186 1.15 15.81 -1.60
N ILE A 187 1.20 14.61 -2.17
CA ILE A 187 2.42 13.90 -2.53
C ILE A 187 2.36 13.58 -4.01
N GLU A 188 3.41 13.93 -4.74
CA GLU A 188 3.62 13.51 -6.12
C GLU A 188 5.02 12.95 -6.22
N GLY A 189 5.21 11.84 -6.92
CA GLY A 189 6.52 11.23 -7.00
C GLY A 189 6.70 10.35 -8.21
N LYS A 190 7.95 10.23 -8.64
CA LYS A 190 8.37 9.40 -9.75
C LYS A 190 9.73 8.78 -9.46
N VAL A 191 9.89 7.52 -9.85
CA VAL A 191 11.18 6.82 -9.87
C VAL A 191 11.30 6.10 -11.21
N GLU A 192 12.48 6.13 -11.82
CA GLU A 192 12.76 5.47 -13.10
C GLU A 192 13.44 4.10 -12.92
N ASP A 193 13.36 3.26 -13.95
CA ASP A 193 14.14 2.04 -14.14
C ASP A 193 14.23 1.13 -12.91
N ILE A 194 13.07 0.74 -12.35
CA ILE A 194 12.99 -0.16 -11.21
C ILE A 194 13.27 -1.59 -11.68
N THR A 195 14.19 -2.28 -11.01
CA THR A 195 14.44 -3.71 -11.18
C THR A 195 14.35 -4.43 -9.84
N LEU A 196 13.59 -5.52 -9.78
CA LEU A 196 13.49 -6.44 -8.67
C LEU A 196 14.01 -7.82 -9.08
N ASN A 197 15.14 -8.23 -8.53
CA ASN A 197 15.78 -9.52 -8.74
C ASN A 197 15.22 -10.55 -7.75
N LEU A 198 14.24 -11.35 -8.17
CA LEU A 198 13.61 -12.39 -7.36
C LEU A 198 14.52 -13.61 -7.17
N SER A 199 15.32 -13.94 -8.18
CA SER A 199 16.34 -15.00 -8.16
C SER A 199 17.40 -14.72 -9.25
N PRO A 200 18.50 -15.49 -9.33
CA PRO A 200 19.47 -15.35 -10.42
C PRO A 200 18.87 -15.48 -11.83
N MET A 201 17.71 -16.14 -11.95
CA MET A 201 17.04 -16.38 -13.23
C MET A 201 15.75 -15.56 -13.40
N ASN A 202 15.25 -14.90 -12.35
CA ASN A 202 13.96 -14.22 -12.36
C ASN A 202 14.11 -12.78 -11.92
N LYS A 203 13.65 -11.84 -12.77
CA LYS A 203 13.56 -10.44 -12.40
C LYS A 203 12.29 -9.80 -12.95
N VAL A 204 11.83 -8.77 -12.26
CA VAL A 204 10.75 -7.89 -12.70
C VAL A 204 11.37 -6.52 -12.94
N ILE A 205 11.14 -5.93 -14.11
CA ILE A 205 11.59 -4.58 -14.45
C ILE A 205 10.37 -3.70 -14.66
N ALA A 206 10.38 -2.45 -14.21
CA ALA A 206 9.38 -1.46 -14.57
C ALA A 206 10.09 -0.17 -14.99
N LYS A 207 9.65 0.43 -16.09
CA LYS A 207 10.29 1.65 -16.62
C LYS A 207 10.11 2.85 -15.69
N THR A 208 8.93 2.98 -15.10
CA THR A 208 8.66 4.05 -14.14
C THR A 208 7.70 3.59 -13.08
N PHE A 209 7.91 4.07 -11.87
CA PHE A 209 6.93 4.10 -10.79
C PHE A 209 6.49 5.55 -10.57
N THR A 210 5.20 5.80 -10.40
CA THR A 210 4.68 7.11 -9.98
C THR A 210 3.73 6.95 -8.83
N VAL A 211 3.73 7.91 -7.91
CA VAL A 211 2.77 8.02 -6.82
C VAL A 211 2.14 9.40 -6.83
N ASN A 212 0.83 9.47 -6.64
CA ASN A 212 0.09 10.69 -6.39
C ASN A 212 -0.80 10.44 -5.17
N SER A 213 -0.79 11.34 -4.19
CA SER A 213 -1.60 11.23 -2.99
C SER A 213 -2.11 12.60 -2.59
N LEU A 214 -3.41 12.68 -2.35
CA LEU A 214 -4.05 13.84 -1.76
C LEU A 214 -4.74 13.40 -0.48
N THR A 215 -4.24 13.87 0.65
CA THR A 215 -4.81 13.63 1.97
C THR A 215 -5.31 14.94 2.57
N ARG A 216 -6.51 14.93 3.16
CA ARG A 216 -7.14 16.08 3.81
C ARG A 216 -7.80 15.66 5.12
N LEU A 217 -7.68 16.50 6.14
CA LEU A 217 -8.37 16.31 7.41
C LEU A 217 -9.80 16.82 7.28
N GLU A 218 -10.79 15.91 7.27
CA GLU A 218 -12.19 16.29 7.24
C GLU A 218 -12.79 16.28 8.66
N GLY A 219 -13.54 17.34 9.00
CA GLY A 219 -14.24 17.45 10.28
C GLY A 219 -13.33 17.43 11.53
N ASN A 220 -12.02 17.66 11.38
CA ASN A 220 -11.00 17.56 12.43
C ASN A 220 -10.92 16.20 13.13
N LYS A 221 -11.38 15.11 12.50
CA LYS A 221 -11.42 13.77 13.11
C LYS A 221 -10.37 12.82 12.52
N PHE A 222 -10.37 12.64 11.20
CA PHE A 222 -9.51 11.67 10.53
C PHE A 222 -9.14 12.14 9.12
N PRO A 223 -7.93 11.80 8.63
CA PRO A 223 -7.53 12.10 7.26
C PRO A 223 -8.32 11.22 6.27
N ILE A 224 -8.77 11.82 5.19
CA ILE A 224 -9.41 11.19 4.03
C ILE A 224 -8.70 11.60 2.75
N GLY A 225 -9.03 10.95 1.63
CA GLY A 225 -8.55 11.37 0.31
C GLY A 225 -8.15 10.21 -0.59
N GLU A 226 -7.34 10.52 -1.59
CA GLU A 226 -7.07 9.64 -2.73
C GLU A 226 -5.58 9.37 -2.86
N ASN A 227 -5.23 8.14 -3.22
CA ASN A 227 -3.86 7.70 -3.45
C ASN A 227 -3.84 6.88 -4.73
N GLU A 228 -2.96 7.18 -5.66
CA GLU A 228 -2.67 6.39 -6.84
C GLU A 228 -1.18 6.04 -6.85
N SER A 229 -0.87 4.77 -7.08
CA SER A 229 0.47 4.27 -7.37
C SER A 229 0.43 3.52 -8.70
N LYS A 230 1.40 3.77 -9.56
CA LYS A 230 1.39 3.27 -10.94
C LYS A 230 2.77 2.82 -11.37
N PHE A 231 2.85 1.60 -11.89
CA PHE A 231 4.02 1.08 -12.58
C PHE A 231 3.74 1.02 -14.08
N ASN A 232 4.58 1.66 -14.89
CA ASN A 232 4.48 1.60 -16.35
C ASN A 232 5.51 0.64 -16.92
N GLN A 233 5.12 -0.07 -17.98
CA GLN A 233 5.94 -1.00 -18.75
C GLN A 233 6.65 -2.02 -17.85
N VAL A 234 5.87 -2.78 -17.10
CA VAL A 234 6.37 -3.85 -16.25
C VAL A 234 6.68 -5.07 -17.12
N SER A 235 7.88 -5.61 -17.00
CA SER A 235 8.38 -6.75 -17.76
C SER A 235 8.82 -7.85 -16.79
N ILE A 236 8.25 -9.04 -16.95
CA ILE A 236 8.60 -10.23 -16.16
C ILE A 236 9.59 -11.03 -16.98
N ILE A 237 10.80 -11.19 -16.45
CA ILE A 237 11.91 -11.82 -17.15
C ILE A 237 12.25 -13.14 -16.45
N ASN A 238 12.30 -14.22 -17.23
CA ASN A 238 12.71 -15.55 -16.81
C ASN A 238 13.86 -16.01 -17.72
N ARG A 239 14.99 -16.38 -17.12
CA ARG A 239 16.20 -16.85 -17.82
C ARG A 239 16.69 -15.93 -18.95
N GLY A 240 16.51 -14.62 -18.78
CA GLY A 240 16.93 -13.60 -19.75
C GLY A 240 15.89 -13.27 -20.82
N GLU A 241 14.79 -14.03 -20.90
CA GLU A 241 13.69 -13.78 -21.85
C GLU A 241 12.53 -13.07 -21.17
N GLU A 242 11.92 -12.09 -21.86
CA GLU A 242 10.68 -11.46 -21.42
C GLU A 242 9.51 -12.44 -21.64
N VAL A 243 8.99 -13.01 -20.55
CA VAL A 243 7.91 -14.00 -20.61
C VAL A 243 6.53 -13.36 -20.51
N ALA A 244 6.43 -12.20 -19.87
CA ALA A 244 5.20 -11.44 -19.81
C ALA A 244 5.46 -9.94 -19.62
N LYS A 245 4.49 -9.13 -20.06
CA LYS A 245 4.52 -7.68 -19.97
C LYS A 245 3.17 -7.14 -19.49
N ILE A 246 3.22 -6.14 -18.63
CA ILE A 246 2.08 -5.33 -18.21
C ILE A 246 2.35 -3.88 -18.64
N ASP A 247 1.49 -3.31 -19.47
CA ASP A 247 1.70 -1.93 -19.96
C ASP A 247 1.57 -0.92 -18.82
N VAL A 248 0.54 -1.07 -17.98
CA VAL A 248 0.34 -0.27 -16.78
C VAL A 248 -0.29 -1.14 -15.68
N PHE A 249 0.32 -1.13 -14.49
CA PHE A 249 -0.27 -1.63 -13.26
C PHE A 249 -0.59 -0.43 -12.35
N ILE A 250 -1.81 -0.35 -11.85
CA ILE A 250 -2.31 0.77 -11.04
C ILE A 250 -2.84 0.22 -9.72
N ALA A 251 -2.49 0.84 -8.60
CA ALA A 251 -3.12 0.66 -7.31
C ALA A 251 -3.70 2.00 -6.87
N ARG A 252 -5.01 2.06 -6.59
CA ARG A 252 -5.73 3.24 -6.15
C ARG A 252 -6.37 2.98 -4.80
N THR A 253 -6.29 3.94 -3.90
CA THR A 253 -7.00 3.92 -2.62
C THR A 253 -7.75 5.22 -2.44
N THR A 254 -9.06 5.14 -2.22
CA THR A 254 -9.91 6.28 -1.88
C THR A 254 -10.50 6.06 -0.50
N LEU A 255 -10.40 7.08 0.35
CA LEU A 255 -11.04 7.16 1.65
C LEU A 255 -11.98 8.36 1.62
N GLU A 256 -13.25 8.13 1.91
CA GLU A 256 -14.29 9.16 1.87
C GLU A 256 -15.13 9.10 3.13
N ARG A 257 -15.58 10.25 3.62
CA ARG A 257 -16.53 10.29 4.74
C ARG A 257 -17.93 9.90 4.27
N VAL A 258 -18.60 9.05 5.05
CA VAL A 258 -20.03 8.78 4.87
C VAL A 258 -20.82 10.02 5.27
N LYS A 259 -21.65 10.52 4.35
CA LYS A 259 -22.48 11.71 4.57
C LYS A 259 -23.27 11.60 5.89
N ASP A 260 -23.22 12.64 6.70
CA ASP A 260 -23.93 12.78 7.99
C ASP A 260 -23.64 11.68 9.02
N LYS A 261 -22.57 10.90 8.85
CA LYS A 261 -22.10 9.88 9.81
C LYS A 261 -20.65 10.11 10.19
N ASP A 262 -20.23 9.50 11.29
CA ASP A 262 -18.82 9.48 11.72
C ASP A 262 -18.06 8.26 11.17
N PHE A 263 -18.50 7.74 10.03
CA PHE A 263 -17.92 6.58 9.36
C PHE A 263 -17.24 6.96 8.06
N ILE A 264 -16.40 6.07 7.54
CA ILE A 264 -15.72 6.20 6.26
C ILE A 264 -16.05 5.06 5.32
N ASN A 265 -15.98 5.34 4.03
CA ASN A 265 -15.88 4.34 2.98
C ASN A 265 -14.42 4.26 2.54
N ALA A 266 -13.93 3.03 2.35
CA ALA A 266 -12.61 2.76 1.81
C ALA A 266 -12.74 1.95 0.52
N ASN A 267 -12.05 2.37 -0.53
CA ASN A 267 -12.00 1.65 -1.80
C ASN A 267 -10.54 1.45 -2.21
N LEU A 268 -10.08 0.20 -2.20
CA LEU A 268 -8.76 -0.20 -2.70
C LEU A 268 -8.95 -0.92 -4.04
N THR A 269 -8.44 -0.35 -5.13
CA THR A 269 -8.57 -0.86 -6.48
C THR A 269 -7.21 -1.14 -7.09
N TYR A 270 -7.02 -2.35 -7.63
CA TYR A 270 -5.88 -2.72 -8.45
C TYR A 270 -6.31 -2.91 -9.90
N GLY A 271 -5.56 -2.35 -10.84
CA GLY A 271 -5.85 -2.39 -12.27
C GLY A 271 -4.64 -2.80 -13.10
N ILE A 272 -4.90 -3.53 -14.17
CA ILE A 272 -3.95 -3.89 -15.22
C ILE A 272 -4.54 -3.40 -16.55
N GLU A 273 -3.90 -2.44 -17.21
CA GLU A 273 -4.40 -1.89 -18.48
C GLU A 273 -4.21 -2.85 -19.66
N LYS A 274 -3.11 -3.62 -19.66
CA LYS A 274 -2.87 -4.66 -20.66
C LYS A 274 -1.84 -5.66 -20.16
N LEU A 275 -2.22 -6.93 -20.10
CA LEU A 275 -1.34 -8.06 -19.86
C LEU A 275 -1.04 -8.76 -21.19
N THR A 276 0.24 -9.01 -21.45
CA THR A 276 0.74 -9.75 -22.62
C THR A 276 1.64 -10.89 -22.13
N LYS A 277 1.48 -12.09 -22.69
CA LYS A 277 2.40 -13.23 -22.47
C LYS A 277 3.03 -13.59 -23.82
N GLY A 278 4.37 -13.57 -23.90
CA GLY A 278 5.06 -13.56 -25.19
C GLY A 278 4.52 -12.43 -26.09
N ASN A 279 4.00 -12.77 -27.27
CA ASN A 279 3.38 -11.81 -28.19
C ASN A 279 1.84 -11.77 -28.13
N GLN A 280 1.23 -12.45 -27.16
CA GLN A 280 -0.23 -12.63 -27.10
C GLN A 280 -0.85 -11.76 -26.01
N ALA A 281 -1.80 -10.91 -26.39
CA ALA A 281 -2.53 -10.05 -25.46
C ALA A 281 -3.60 -10.87 -24.72
N LEU A 282 -3.51 -10.93 -23.39
CA LEU A 282 -4.44 -11.66 -22.53
C LEU A 282 -5.64 -10.80 -22.08
N GLY A 283 -5.47 -9.47 -22.13
CA GLY A 283 -6.53 -8.52 -21.81
C GLY A 283 -6.12 -7.51 -20.73
N SER A 284 -7.13 -6.91 -20.12
CA SER A 284 -7.04 -5.89 -19.06
C SER A 284 -7.97 -6.30 -17.93
N GLY A 285 -7.71 -5.89 -16.70
CA GLY A 285 -8.61 -6.22 -15.59
C GLY A 285 -8.49 -5.29 -14.41
N GLN A 286 -9.49 -5.36 -13.55
CA GLN A 286 -9.56 -4.61 -12.31
C GLN A 286 -10.07 -5.51 -11.19
N TRP A 287 -9.51 -5.35 -10.00
CA TRP A 287 -10.00 -5.93 -8.76
C TRP A 287 -10.11 -4.83 -7.71
N SER A 288 -11.23 -4.74 -7.01
CA SER A 288 -11.39 -3.79 -5.91
C SER A 288 -11.81 -4.48 -4.62
N LEU A 289 -11.41 -3.92 -3.48
CA LEU A 289 -11.91 -4.17 -2.14
C LEU A 289 -12.55 -2.87 -1.65
N ILE A 290 -13.87 -2.88 -1.51
CA ILE A 290 -14.66 -1.74 -1.04
C ILE A 290 -15.19 -2.09 0.34
N ALA A 291 -14.96 -1.23 1.32
CA ALA A 291 -15.45 -1.36 2.68
C ALA A 291 -16.26 -0.12 3.03
N GLU A 292 -17.56 -0.28 3.25
CA GLU A 292 -18.49 0.81 3.50
C GLU A 292 -18.86 0.89 4.99
N SER A 293 -19.14 2.11 5.45
CA SER A 293 -19.57 2.38 6.85
C SER A 293 -18.59 1.90 7.91
N ILE A 294 -17.28 2.10 7.69
CA ILE A 294 -16.23 1.73 8.63
C ILE A 294 -16.11 2.79 9.73
N ASP A 295 -16.12 2.38 11.00
CA ASP A 295 -15.80 3.25 12.13
C ASP A 295 -14.27 3.41 12.27
N PRO A 296 -13.70 4.60 11.97
CA PRO A 296 -12.27 4.82 12.05
C PRO A 296 -11.71 4.72 13.48
N THR A 297 -12.54 4.99 14.50
CA THR A 297 -12.14 4.82 15.91
C THR A 297 -12.03 3.34 16.26
N ALA A 298 -12.98 2.52 15.81
CA ALA A 298 -12.94 1.08 15.99
C ALA A 298 -11.72 0.45 15.28
N VAL A 299 -11.41 0.89 14.06
CA VAL A 299 -10.20 0.44 13.34
C VAL A 299 -8.93 0.79 14.10
N ARG A 300 -8.82 2.02 14.62
CA ARG A 300 -7.66 2.43 15.42
C ARG A 300 -7.52 1.56 16.68
N GLN A 301 -8.62 1.32 17.40
CA GLN A 301 -8.61 0.47 18.58
C GLN A 301 -8.23 -0.98 18.25
N PHE A 302 -8.76 -1.52 17.16
CA PHE A 302 -8.41 -2.85 16.65
C PHE A 302 -6.90 -2.97 16.41
N ILE A 303 -6.29 -2.03 15.68
CA ILE A 303 -4.85 -2.05 15.38
C ILE A 303 -4.01 -2.02 16.67
N ILE A 304 -4.38 -1.16 17.62
CA ILE A 304 -3.67 -1.05 18.91
C ILE A 304 -3.76 -2.36 19.70
N GLN A 305 -4.96 -2.91 19.85
CA GLN A 305 -5.18 -4.14 20.63
C GLN A 305 -4.50 -5.34 19.98
N TYR A 306 -4.64 -5.50 18.66
CA TYR A 306 -3.98 -6.55 17.90
C TYR A 306 -2.46 -6.49 18.07
N ASN A 307 -1.85 -5.31 17.92
CA ASN A 307 -0.41 -5.14 18.08
C ASN A 307 0.08 -5.45 19.50
N ILE A 308 -0.67 -5.05 20.53
CA ILE A 308 -0.34 -5.37 21.92
C ILE A 308 -0.42 -6.89 22.15
N ALA A 309 -1.48 -7.53 21.67
CA ALA A 309 -1.67 -8.97 21.81
C ALA A 309 -0.59 -9.77 21.06
N MET A 310 -0.28 -9.37 19.82
CA MET A 310 0.81 -9.95 19.02
C MET A 310 2.16 -9.84 19.73
N LYS A 311 2.52 -8.65 20.24
CA LYS A 311 3.78 -8.46 21.00
C LYS A 311 3.84 -9.37 22.23
N LYS A 312 2.73 -9.51 22.95
CA LYS A 312 2.64 -10.42 24.11
C LYS A 312 2.83 -11.88 23.71
N GLN A 313 2.24 -12.31 22.60
CA GLN A 313 2.39 -13.67 22.08
C GLN A 313 3.84 -13.98 21.68
N TYR A 314 4.48 -13.09 20.91
CA TYR A 314 5.88 -13.28 20.53
C TYR A 314 6.85 -13.23 21.72
N ALA A 315 6.54 -12.46 22.77
CA ALA A 315 7.35 -12.43 23.99
C ALA A 315 7.20 -13.71 24.82
N ALA A 316 6.00 -14.30 24.86
CA ALA A 316 5.72 -15.53 25.59
C ALA A 316 6.20 -16.78 24.84
N HIS A 317 6.21 -16.73 23.50
CA HIS A 317 6.51 -17.83 22.61
C HIS A 317 7.53 -17.42 21.53
N PRO A 318 8.82 -17.25 21.88
CA PRO A 318 9.86 -16.86 20.92
C PRO A 318 10.00 -17.84 19.74
N GLU A 319 9.61 -19.09 19.93
CA GLU A 319 9.56 -20.13 18.90
C GLU A 319 8.66 -19.78 17.71
N LEU A 320 7.61 -18.97 17.93
CA LEU A 320 6.70 -18.52 16.88
C LEU A 320 7.47 -17.82 15.76
N ALA A 321 8.56 -17.11 16.06
CA ALA A 321 9.34 -16.37 15.06
C ALA A 321 9.86 -17.26 13.90
N ASN A 322 9.97 -18.57 14.11
CA ASN A 322 10.51 -19.52 13.13
C ASN A 322 9.47 -20.53 12.62
N ASP A 323 8.22 -20.48 13.09
CA ASP A 323 7.13 -21.37 12.66
C ASP A 323 5.99 -20.54 12.03
N GLN A 324 5.93 -20.55 10.71
CA GLN A 324 4.95 -19.77 9.96
C GLN A 324 3.51 -20.25 10.19
N ASN A 325 3.28 -21.57 10.32
CA ASN A 325 1.94 -22.10 10.52
C ASN A 325 1.42 -21.72 11.90
N ALA A 326 2.26 -21.86 12.93
CA ALA A 326 1.90 -21.43 14.28
C ALA A 326 1.64 -19.91 14.35
N GLN A 327 2.41 -19.09 13.61
CA GLN A 327 2.12 -17.65 13.49
C GLN A 327 0.75 -17.40 12.86
N GLU A 328 0.43 -18.08 11.76
CA GLU A 328 -0.85 -17.92 11.07
C GLU A 328 -2.03 -18.29 11.97
N GLU A 329 -1.94 -19.37 12.73
CA GLU A 329 -2.96 -19.77 13.71
C GLU A 329 -3.16 -18.73 14.82
N VAL A 330 -2.07 -18.25 15.41
CA VAL A 330 -2.10 -17.20 16.46
C VAL A 330 -2.68 -15.89 15.88
N ASN A 331 -2.25 -15.50 14.69
CA ASN A 331 -2.75 -14.30 14.01
C ASN A 331 -4.26 -14.39 13.76
N ALA A 332 -4.73 -15.53 13.27
CA ALA A 332 -6.15 -15.78 13.00
C ALA A 332 -6.98 -15.74 14.30
N ALA A 333 -6.48 -16.34 15.38
CA ALA A 333 -7.14 -16.32 16.68
C ALA A 333 -7.28 -14.89 17.24
N LEU A 334 -6.19 -14.11 17.22
CA LEU A 334 -6.19 -12.73 17.69
C LEU A 334 -7.06 -11.80 16.84
N PHE A 335 -7.06 -12.03 15.52
CA PHE A 335 -7.95 -11.32 14.61
C PHE A 335 -9.41 -11.60 14.97
N LYS A 336 -9.77 -12.88 15.15
CA LYS A 336 -11.14 -13.31 15.50
C LYS A 336 -11.60 -12.72 16.83
N GLU A 337 -10.73 -12.66 17.84
CA GLU A 337 -11.04 -12.04 19.14
C GLU A 337 -11.36 -10.55 19.02
N SER A 338 -10.67 -9.85 18.11
CA SER A 338 -10.79 -8.40 17.93
C SER A 338 -11.85 -8.00 16.91
N LEU A 339 -12.35 -8.96 16.11
CA LEU A 339 -13.33 -8.75 15.04
C LEU A 339 -14.63 -8.05 15.51
N PRO A 340 -15.23 -8.38 16.69
CA PRO A 340 -16.43 -7.71 17.16
C PRO A 340 -16.33 -6.19 17.30
N LEU A 341 -15.12 -5.64 17.47
CA LEU A 341 -14.92 -4.19 17.49
C LEU A 341 -15.29 -3.56 16.14
N LEU A 342 -14.87 -4.18 15.04
CA LEU A 342 -15.12 -3.69 13.68
C LEU A 342 -16.59 -3.90 13.28
N GLN A 343 -17.21 -4.98 13.76
CA GLN A 343 -18.60 -5.36 13.44
C GLN A 343 -19.65 -4.38 14.01
N LYS A 344 -19.33 -3.59 15.05
CA LYS A 344 -20.28 -2.61 15.64
C LYS A 344 -20.81 -1.57 14.65
N SER A 345 -19.99 -1.26 13.64
CA SER A 345 -20.34 -0.35 12.55
C SER A 345 -21.20 -0.99 11.46
N GLU A 346 -21.42 -2.31 11.55
CA GLU A 346 -22.17 -3.15 10.60
C GLU A 346 -21.71 -2.92 9.15
N PRO A 347 -20.40 -3.08 8.86
CA PRO A 347 -19.84 -2.67 7.58
C PRO A 347 -20.33 -3.55 6.43
N VAL A 348 -20.22 -3.02 5.21
CA VAL A 348 -20.45 -3.78 3.98
C VAL A 348 -19.14 -3.92 3.24
N ILE A 349 -18.73 -5.16 2.95
CA ILE A 349 -17.51 -5.46 2.20
C ILE A 349 -17.92 -5.90 0.79
N LYS A 350 -17.36 -5.27 -0.25
CA LYS A 350 -17.60 -5.61 -1.65
C LYS A 350 -16.28 -5.93 -2.35
N LEU A 351 -16.30 -6.94 -3.20
CA LEU A 351 -15.13 -7.45 -3.93
C LEU A 351 -15.46 -7.61 -5.43
N PRO A 352 -15.63 -6.52 -6.19
CA PRO A 352 -15.81 -6.61 -7.63
C PRO A 352 -14.49 -6.93 -8.34
N ILE A 353 -14.58 -7.81 -9.33
CA ILE A 353 -13.51 -8.22 -10.23
C ILE A 353 -14.04 -8.12 -11.64
N SER A 354 -13.27 -7.53 -12.55
CA SER A 354 -13.54 -7.57 -13.98
C SER A 354 -12.29 -7.92 -14.77
N TRP A 355 -12.50 -8.66 -15.87
CA TRP A 355 -11.44 -8.94 -16.83
C TRP A 355 -12.01 -8.85 -18.25
N LYS A 356 -11.37 -8.05 -19.08
CA LYS A 356 -11.78 -7.74 -20.44
C LYS A 356 -10.71 -8.15 -21.43
N ASN A 357 -11.14 -8.71 -22.56
CA ASN A 357 -10.29 -8.90 -23.73
C ASN A 357 -11.01 -8.38 -24.99
N THR A 358 -10.53 -8.76 -26.18
CA THR A 358 -11.08 -8.28 -27.46
C THR A 358 -12.49 -8.79 -27.76
N VAL A 359 -12.97 -9.82 -27.07
CA VAL A 359 -14.26 -10.47 -27.36
C VAL A 359 -15.32 -10.28 -26.27
N GLY A 360 -15.01 -9.58 -25.18
CA GLY A 360 -15.96 -9.25 -24.12
C GLY A 360 -15.32 -9.04 -22.76
N GLU A 361 -16.16 -9.06 -21.72
CA GLU A 361 -15.77 -8.84 -20.33
C GLU A 361 -16.44 -9.88 -19.43
N LEU A 362 -15.64 -10.52 -18.57
CA LEU A 362 -16.14 -11.31 -17.46
C LEU A 362 -16.16 -10.47 -16.20
N ASN A 363 -17.11 -10.74 -15.32
CA ASN A 363 -17.30 -10.01 -14.06
C ASN A 363 -17.60 -10.98 -12.93
N ALA A 364 -17.08 -10.69 -11.74
CA ALA A 364 -17.47 -11.32 -10.49
C ALA A 364 -17.64 -10.25 -9.42
N ASN A 365 -18.60 -10.43 -8.52
CA ASN A 365 -18.81 -9.53 -7.39
C ASN A 365 -19.22 -10.33 -6.17
N LEU A 366 -18.63 -10.01 -5.03
CA LEU A 366 -19.01 -10.54 -3.72
C LEU A 366 -19.32 -9.37 -2.79
N ASP A 367 -20.56 -9.28 -2.33
CA ASP A 367 -21.01 -8.32 -1.32
C ASP A 367 -21.35 -9.06 -0.02
N ILE A 368 -20.76 -8.65 1.10
CA ILE A 368 -21.02 -9.20 2.43
C ILE A 368 -21.45 -8.05 3.33
N SER A 369 -22.69 -8.09 3.83
CA SER A 369 -23.15 -7.19 4.87
C SER A 369 -22.93 -7.85 6.24
N ILE A 370 -22.09 -7.23 7.05
CA ILE A 370 -21.68 -7.75 8.34
C ILE A 370 -22.65 -7.27 9.42
N ALA A 371 -23.04 -8.18 10.31
CA ALA A 371 -23.91 -7.90 11.44
C ALA A 371 -23.10 -7.53 12.68
N ASP A 372 -23.67 -6.68 13.53
CA ASP A 372 -23.24 -6.56 14.92
C ASP A 372 -23.77 -7.78 15.69
N PRO A 373 -22.92 -8.69 16.18
CA PRO A 373 -23.38 -9.93 16.81
C PRO A 373 -24.24 -9.68 18.05
N ALA A 374 -24.07 -8.53 18.73
CA ALA A 374 -24.88 -8.15 19.88
C ALA A 374 -26.32 -7.74 19.49
N LYS A 375 -26.54 -7.34 18.23
CA LYS A 375 -27.85 -6.94 17.68
C LYS A 375 -28.47 -8.01 16.79
N SER A 376 -27.73 -9.07 16.46
CA SER A 376 -28.19 -10.11 15.55
C SER A 376 -29.31 -10.95 16.16
N SER A 377 -30.42 -11.07 15.44
CA SER A 377 -31.55 -11.95 15.77
C SER A 377 -31.40 -13.38 15.23
N SER A 378 -30.33 -13.64 14.47
CA SER A 378 -30.08 -14.95 13.85
C SER A 378 -29.59 -15.97 14.89
N ALA A 379 -30.17 -17.17 14.86
CA ALA A 379 -29.76 -18.27 15.72
C ALA A 379 -28.58 -19.07 15.15
N THR A 380 -28.40 -19.07 13.83
CA THR A 380 -27.42 -19.92 13.12
C THR A 380 -26.18 -19.15 12.68
N ASN A 381 -26.32 -17.88 12.30
CA ASN A 381 -25.20 -17.02 11.89
C ASN A 381 -25.40 -15.60 12.41
N LYS A 382 -24.67 -15.24 13.47
CA LYS A 382 -24.79 -13.92 14.11
C LYS A 382 -23.95 -12.83 13.46
N ASP A 383 -23.05 -13.19 12.55
CA ASP A 383 -22.02 -12.29 12.02
C ASP A 383 -22.36 -11.72 10.64
N ILE A 384 -23.30 -12.33 9.90
CA ILE A 384 -23.62 -11.96 8.52
C ILE A 384 -25.11 -11.61 8.41
N LYS A 385 -25.42 -10.39 7.94
CA LYS A 385 -26.79 -9.96 7.60
C LYS A 385 -27.21 -10.45 6.22
N SER A 386 -26.29 -10.38 5.27
CA SER A 386 -26.50 -10.90 3.92
C SER A 386 -25.17 -11.17 3.22
N LEU A 387 -25.20 -12.07 2.25
CA LEU A 387 -24.11 -12.31 1.31
C LEU A 387 -24.68 -12.45 -0.08
N ASN A 388 -24.16 -11.69 -1.03
CA ASN A 388 -24.49 -11.79 -2.44
C ASN A 388 -23.20 -12.10 -3.21
N PHE A 389 -23.21 -13.18 -3.98
CA PHE A 389 -22.11 -13.51 -4.88
C PHE A 389 -22.66 -13.70 -6.28
N ASP A 390 -22.05 -13.02 -7.24
CA ASP A 390 -22.42 -13.03 -8.64
C ASP A 390 -21.19 -13.25 -9.49
N VAL A 391 -21.28 -14.17 -10.43
CA VAL A 391 -20.25 -14.44 -11.42
C VAL A 391 -20.91 -14.52 -12.78
N THR A 392 -20.37 -13.79 -13.75
CA THR A 392 -20.79 -13.78 -15.15
C THR A 392 -19.56 -14.03 -16.03
N LEU A 393 -19.55 -15.17 -16.71
CA LEU A 393 -18.44 -15.65 -17.53
C LEU A 393 -18.93 -15.87 -18.97
N PRO A 394 -18.77 -14.88 -19.86
CA PRO A 394 -18.96 -15.12 -21.29
C PRO A 394 -17.94 -16.15 -21.78
N LEU A 395 -18.42 -17.24 -22.35
CA LEU A 395 -17.57 -18.39 -22.66
C LEU A 395 -16.52 -18.07 -23.73
N ASN A 396 -16.86 -17.18 -24.67
CA ASN A 396 -15.93 -16.67 -25.67
C ASN A 396 -14.74 -15.94 -25.04
N VAL A 397 -14.95 -15.16 -23.98
CA VAL A 397 -13.88 -14.43 -23.26
C VAL A 397 -12.90 -15.41 -22.63
N VAL A 398 -13.39 -16.42 -21.90
CA VAL A 398 -12.53 -17.41 -21.22
C VAL A 398 -11.82 -18.31 -22.23
N THR A 399 -12.51 -18.73 -23.29
CA THR A 399 -11.91 -19.48 -24.41
C THR A 399 -10.79 -18.68 -25.07
N GLU A 400 -10.99 -17.39 -25.32
CA GLU A 400 -9.97 -16.53 -25.93
C GLU A 400 -8.73 -16.41 -25.03
N ILE A 401 -8.89 -16.25 -23.71
CA ILE A 401 -7.74 -16.27 -22.78
C ILE A 401 -6.96 -17.59 -22.89
N SER A 402 -7.65 -18.74 -22.86
CA SER A 402 -7.00 -20.05 -22.98
C SER A 402 -6.27 -20.21 -24.32
N LYS A 403 -6.89 -19.77 -25.42
CA LYS A 403 -6.28 -19.76 -26.75
C LYS A 403 -5.02 -18.90 -26.80
N GLN A 404 -5.07 -17.67 -26.29
CA GLN A 404 -3.93 -16.75 -26.28
C GLN A 404 -2.77 -17.29 -25.44
N ILE A 405 -3.07 -17.96 -24.32
CA ILE A 405 -2.05 -18.68 -23.53
C ILE A 405 -1.42 -19.81 -24.36
N ASN A 406 -2.20 -20.65 -25.03
CA ASN A 406 -1.67 -21.74 -25.87
C ASN A 406 -0.81 -21.19 -27.02
N LEU A 407 -1.24 -20.10 -27.67
CA LEU A 407 -0.48 -19.41 -28.72
C LEU A 407 0.85 -18.86 -28.19
N SER A 408 0.87 -18.31 -26.97
CA SER A 408 2.09 -17.79 -26.34
C SER A 408 3.13 -18.88 -26.07
N GLU A 409 2.71 -20.15 -26.03
CA GLU A 409 3.56 -21.33 -25.83
C GLU A 409 4.00 -21.96 -27.16
N GLY A 410 3.77 -21.27 -28.29
CA GLY A 410 4.19 -21.72 -29.62
C GLY A 410 3.23 -22.72 -30.28
N MET A 411 2.02 -22.91 -29.75
CA MET A 411 1.02 -23.76 -30.37
C MET A 411 0.46 -23.12 -31.65
N ASP A 412 0.24 -23.92 -32.68
CA ASP A 412 -0.48 -23.51 -33.89
C ASP A 412 -1.91 -23.03 -33.56
N ALA A 413 -2.42 -22.05 -34.31
CA ALA A 413 -3.70 -21.40 -34.04
C ALA A 413 -4.89 -22.36 -34.05
N GLU A 414 -4.93 -23.33 -34.96
CA GLU A 414 -6.03 -24.28 -35.03
C GLU A 414 -6.00 -25.23 -33.83
N LYS A 415 -4.80 -25.72 -33.47
CA LYS A 415 -4.60 -26.57 -32.28
C LYS A 415 -4.91 -25.82 -30.99
N ALA A 416 -4.50 -24.56 -30.88
CA ALA A 416 -4.75 -23.70 -29.73
C ALA A 416 -6.26 -23.48 -29.51
N GLN A 417 -7.00 -23.19 -30.59
CA GLN A 417 -8.45 -23.05 -30.54
C GLN A 417 -9.13 -24.35 -30.09
N ARG A 418 -8.83 -25.48 -30.76
CA ARG A 418 -9.41 -26.78 -30.41
C ARG A 418 -9.12 -27.18 -28.96
N ARG A 419 -7.93 -26.88 -28.44
CA ARG A 419 -7.55 -27.15 -27.05
C ARG A 419 -8.34 -26.27 -26.07
N ALA A 420 -8.45 -24.97 -26.36
CA ALA A 420 -9.24 -24.05 -25.56
C ALA A 420 -10.71 -24.48 -25.51
N ASP A 421 -11.32 -24.77 -26.66
CA ASP A 421 -12.73 -25.22 -26.74
C ASP A 421 -12.96 -26.50 -25.94
N LYS A 422 -12.06 -27.48 -26.04
CA LYS A 422 -12.15 -28.74 -25.28
C LYS A 422 -12.02 -28.49 -23.77
N GLN A 423 -11.09 -27.65 -23.35
CA GLN A 423 -10.87 -27.33 -21.94
C GLN A 423 -12.10 -26.64 -21.34
N ILE A 424 -12.60 -25.59 -22.01
CA ILE A 424 -13.76 -24.84 -21.53
C ILE A 424 -15.02 -25.71 -21.55
N SER A 425 -15.21 -26.53 -22.59
CA SER A 425 -16.32 -27.49 -22.64
C SER A 425 -16.29 -28.51 -21.50
N GLY A 426 -15.11 -29.02 -21.15
CA GLY A 426 -14.93 -29.92 -20.01
C GLY A 426 -15.29 -29.24 -18.68
N MET A 427 -14.81 -28.01 -18.47
CA MET A 427 -15.14 -27.22 -17.27
C MET A 427 -16.64 -26.92 -17.19
N MET A 428 -17.28 -26.58 -18.30
CA MET A 428 -18.73 -26.37 -18.36
C MET A 428 -19.52 -27.63 -18.00
N ALA A 429 -19.10 -28.78 -18.54
CA ALA A 429 -19.75 -30.06 -18.27
C ALA A 429 -19.68 -30.40 -16.77
N LEU A 430 -18.51 -30.22 -16.15
CA LEU A 430 -18.34 -30.41 -14.70
C LEU A 430 -19.18 -29.40 -13.90
N GLY A 431 -19.14 -28.11 -14.27
CA GLY A 431 -19.94 -27.07 -13.61
C GLY A 431 -21.45 -27.35 -13.65
N LYS A 432 -21.96 -27.83 -14.79
CA LYS A 432 -23.37 -28.27 -14.93
C LYS A 432 -23.66 -29.55 -14.15
N MET A 433 -22.78 -30.54 -14.20
CA MET A 433 -22.93 -31.81 -13.49
C MET A 433 -23.02 -31.60 -11.98
N PHE A 434 -22.19 -30.72 -11.43
CA PHE A 434 -22.23 -30.30 -10.02
C PHE A 434 -23.28 -29.22 -9.74
N GLN A 435 -24.03 -28.79 -10.76
CA GLN A 435 -25.04 -27.75 -10.69
C GLN A 435 -24.52 -26.45 -10.05
N LEU A 436 -23.25 -26.11 -10.28
CA LEU A 436 -22.58 -24.91 -9.76
C LEU A 436 -22.89 -23.68 -10.59
N ILE A 437 -23.10 -23.88 -11.89
CA ILE A 437 -23.34 -22.80 -12.85
C ILE A 437 -24.64 -23.04 -13.63
N THR A 438 -25.27 -21.96 -14.04
CA THR A 438 -26.27 -21.95 -15.11
C THR A 438 -25.59 -21.52 -16.41
N ILE A 439 -26.12 -21.93 -17.56
CA ILE A 439 -25.63 -21.49 -18.86
C ILE A 439 -26.83 -21.04 -19.68
N ASP A 440 -26.81 -19.77 -20.09
CA ASP A 440 -27.77 -19.17 -21.02
C ASP A 440 -27.03 -18.32 -22.05
N ASN A 441 -27.44 -18.35 -23.31
CA ASN A 441 -26.87 -17.53 -24.38
C ASN A 441 -25.32 -17.45 -24.42
N ASN A 442 -24.64 -18.59 -24.25
CA ASN A 442 -23.18 -18.71 -24.23
C ASN A 442 -22.47 -17.96 -23.06
N ILE A 443 -23.21 -17.71 -21.98
CA ILE A 443 -22.73 -17.13 -20.74
C ILE A 443 -22.94 -18.14 -19.62
N ALA A 444 -21.86 -18.49 -18.92
CA ALA A 444 -21.94 -19.25 -17.68
C ALA A 444 -22.07 -18.29 -16.50
N SER A 445 -23.03 -18.54 -15.61
CA SER A 445 -23.30 -17.69 -14.46
C SER A 445 -23.38 -18.48 -13.17
N LEU A 446 -22.99 -17.87 -12.06
CA LEU A 446 -23.23 -18.38 -10.71
C LEU A 446 -23.79 -17.24 -9.88
N GLN A 447 -24.90 -17.51 -9.19
CA GLN A 447 -25.53 -16.56 -8.28
C GLN A 447 -25.80 -17.21 -6.94
N LEU A 448 -25.36 -16.55 -5.86
CA LEU A 448 -25.70 -16.90 -4.50
C LEU A 448 -26.26 -15.65 -3.81
N ARG A 449 -27.39 -15.82 -3.13
CA ARG A 449 -27.97 -14.83 -2.23
C ARG A 449 -28.22 -15.51 -0.91
N TYR A 450 -27.75 -14.89 0.16
CA TYR A 450 -27.90 -15.38 1.52
C TYR A 450 -28.49 -14.28 2.38
N MET A 451 -29.48 -14.66 3.18
CA MET A 451 -29.93 -13.96 4.37
C MET A 451 -30.24 -15.00 5.45
N PRO A 452 -30.19 -14.67 6.73
CA PRO A 452 -30.51 -15.61 7.80
C PRO A 452 -31.82 -16.39 7.53
N GLY A 453 -31.71 -17.72 7.48
CA GLY A 453 -32.84 -18.63 7.24
C GLY A 453 -33.22 -18.83 5.76
N LYS A 454 -32.55 -18.18 4.81
CA LYS A 454 -32.88 -18.28 3.38
C LYS A 454 -31.64 -18.21 2.48
N VAL A 455 -31.48 -19.22 1.63
CA VAL A 455 -30.47 -19.24 0.57
C VAL A 455 -31.17 -19.30 -0.78
N VAL A 456 -30.73 -18.47 -1.73
CA VAL A 456 -31.08 -18.63 -3.15
C VAL A 456 -29.80 -18.86 -3.94
N PHE A 457 -29.65 -20.06 -4.49
CA PHE A 457 -28.49 -20.45 -5.29
C PHE A 457 -28.93 -20.75 -6.71
N ASN A 458 -28.41 -20.01 -7.69
CA ASN A 458 -28.75 -20.12 -9.11
C ASN A 458 -30.27 -20.08 -9.37
N GLY A 459 -30.98 -19.21 -8.63
CA GLY A 459 -32.44 -19.05 -8.70
C GLY A 459 -33.26 -20.08 -7.90
N GLN A 460 -32.62 -21.08 -7.30
CA GLN A 460 -33.28 -22.07 -6.46
C GLN A 460 -33.23 -21.66 -4.99
N GLU A 461 -34.41 -21.51 -4.37
CA GLU A 461 -34.53 -21.27 -2.94
C GLU A 461 -34.34 -22.57 -2.15
N MET A 462 -33.51 -22.55 -1.11
CA MET A 462 -33.21 -23.68 -0.23
C MET A 462 -32.86 -23.23 1.18
N SER A 463 -32.85 -24.16 2.13
CA SER A 463 -32.43 -23.89 3.52
C SER A 463 -30.90 -23.77 3.63
N GLU A 464 -30.42 -23.19 4.74
CA GLU A 464 -28.98 -23.12 5.03
C GLU A 464 -28.36 -24.53 5.14
N GLU A 465 -29.06 -25.46 5.79
CA GLU A 465 -28.61 -26.84 5.97
C GLU A 465 -28.52 -27.60 4.63
N GLU A 466 -29.52 -27.43 3.77
CA GLU A 466 -29.53 -28.02 2.44
C GLU A 466 -28.38 -27.46 1.59
N PHE A 467 -28.17 -26.15 1.62
CA PHE A 467 -27.06 -25.51 0.93
C PHE A 467 -25.71 -26.02 1.45
N MET A 468 -25.50 -26.11 2.77
CA MET A 468 -24.26 -26.61 3.36
C MET A 468 -24.02 -28.10 3.05
N SER A 469 -25.07 -28.92 3.05
CA SER A 469 -24.99 -30.33 2.63
C SER A 469 -24.57 -30.47 1.17
N ARG A 470 -25.08 -29.59 0.30
CA ARG A 470 -24.67 -29.52 -1.11
C ARG A 470 -23.24 -29.01 -1.24
N ALA A 471 -22.87 -27.95 -0.53
CA ALA A 471 -21.55 -27.34 -0.56
C ALA A 471 -20.44 -28.27 -0.05
N GLY A 472 -20.73 -29.06 1.00
CA GLY A 472 -19.80 -30.04 1.57
C GLY A 472 -19.38 -31.14 0.59
N ARG A 473 -20.19 -31.42 -0.46
CA ARG A 473 -19.82 -32.35 -1.54
C ARG A 473 -18.72 -31.81 -2.46
N PHE A 474 -18.35 -30.54 -2.33
CA PHE A 474 -17.32 -29.90 -3.15
C PHE A 474 -16.01 -29.66 -2.38
N ILE A 475 -15.99 -29.83 -1.06
CA ILE A 475 -14.84 -29.59 -0.16
C ILE A 475 -14.07 -30.89 0.15
N HIS A 476 -14.64 -32.04 -0.21
CA HIS A 476 -14.03 -33.36 -0.19
C HIS A 476 -13.89 -33.88 -1.62
#